data_AF-A0A534SUH3-F1
#
_entry.id   AF-A0A534SUH3-F1
#
_cell.length_a   1.000
_cell.length_b   1.000
_cell.length_c   1.000
_cell.angle_alpha   90.00
_cell.angle_beta   90.00
_cell.angle_gamma   90.00
#
_symmetry.space_group_name_H-M   'P 1'
#
loop_
_entity.id
_entity.type
_entity.pdbx_description
1 polymer ?
#
loop_
_entity_poly.entity_id
_entity_poly.type
_entity_poly.pdbx_seq_one_letter_code
_entity_poly.pdbx_strand_id
1 'polypeptide(L)'
;MLPKYREGDILMAKQMEFFDIQYKEGSLDAKTAEFIKFAVNLAIGHEHGAKLHLDRARKCGASEDEVTEAVVYAVRPVAAKVRNFAKAIIAK
;
A
#
# COMPACT_ATOMS: atom_id res chain seq x y z
N MET A 1 22.23 -2.45 4.49
CA MET A 1 21.93 -1.51 5.58
C MET A 1 21.22 -0.32 4.95
N LEU A 2 19.89 -0.22 5.08
CA LEU A 2 19.15 0.94 4.55
C LEU A 2 19.49 2.18 5.38
N PRO A 3 19.68 3.35 4.76
CA PRO A 3 20.06 4.56 5.49
C PRO A 3 18.97 4.93 6.49
N LYS A 4 19.38 5.17 7.74
CA LYS A 4 18.53 5.72 8.80
C LYS A 4 18.25 7.18 8.46
N TYR A 5 17.03 7.49 8.05
CA TYR A 5 16.56 8.88 7.91
C TYR A 5 16.72 9.59 9.26
N ARG A 6 17.44 10.72 9.27
CA ARG A 6 17.62 11.57 10.46
C ARG A 6 16.51 12.62 10.49
N GLU A 7 16.09 13.01 11.68
CA GLU A 7 15.20 14.16 11.88
C GLU A 7 15.83 15.41 11.26
N GLY A 8 15.19 15.94 10.21
CA GLY A 8 15.64 17.11 9.45
C GLY A 8 15.62 16.93 7.93
N ASP A 9 15.53 15.71 7.42
CA ASP A 9 15.41 15.47 5.98
C ASP A 9 13.99 15.84 5.52
N ILE A 10 13.81 17.07 5.03
CA ILE A 10 12.62 17.39 4.24
C ILE A 10 12.65 16.43 3.06
N LEU A 11 11.69 15.50 3.00
CA LEU A 11 11.63 14.47 1.96
C LEU A 11 11.36 15.14 0.62
N MET A 12 12.41 15.66 -0.03
CA MET A 12 12.31 16.27 -1.34
C MET A 12 11.99 15.16 -2.32
N ALA A 13 10.84 15.31 -3.00
CA ALA A 13 10.38 14.30 -3.92
C ALA A 13 11.39 14.10 -5.06
N LYS A 14 11.79 12.85 -5.31
CA LYS A 14 12.92 12.47 -6.17
C LYS A 14 12.44 11.68 -7.39
N GLN A 15 13.00 11.96 -8.56
CA GLN A 15 12.72 11.17 -9.75
C GLN A 15 13.34 9.77 -9.64
N MET A 16 12.54 8.75 -9.92
CA MET A 16 12.84 7.33 -9.81
C MET A 16 12.28 6.57 -11.01
N GLU A 17 12.81 5.37 -11.24
CA GLU A 17 12.38 4.44 -12.29
C GLU A 17 12.19 3.04 -11.68
N PHE A 18 11.14 2.33 -12.08
CA PHE A 18 10.90 0.94 -11.73
C PHE A 18 10.16 0.20 -12.84
N PHE A 19 10.81 -0.77 -13.50
CA PHE A 19 10.26 -1.53 -14.63
C PHE A 19 9.71 -0.62 -15.75
N ASP A 20 10.53 0.30 -16.23
CA ASP A 20 10.22 1.32 -17.25
C ASP A 20 9.14 2.32 -16.83
N ILE A 21 8.71 2.30 -15.57
CA ILE A 21 7.76 3.26 -15.01
C ILE A 21 8.54 4.38 -14.32
N GLN A 22 8.49 5.58 -14.91
CA GLN A 22 9.00 6.80 -14.31
C GLN A 22 8.03 7.31 -13.25
N TYR A 23 8.52 7.57 -12.03
CA TYR A 23 7.71 8.13 -10.96
C TYR A 23 8.54 9.05 -10.07
N LYS A 24 7.86 9.94 -9.34
CA LYS A 24 8.52 10.85 -8.40
C LYS A 24 8.24 10.38 -6.98
N GLU A 25 9.21 9.66 -6.39
CA GLU A 25 9.13 9.17 -5.02
C GLU A 25 8.98 10.34 -4.04
N GLY A 26 8.10 10.21 -3.05
CA GLY A 26 7.76 11.30 -2.13
C GLY A 26 6.71 12.28 -2.65
N SER A 27 6.09 12.03 -3.81
CA SER A 27 4.95 12.84 -4.29
C SER A 27 3.64 12.57 -3.53
N LEU A 28 3.55 11.43 -2.85
CA LEU A 28 2.50 11.16 -1.88
C LEU A 28 2.97 11.64 -0.51
N ASP A 29 2.06 12.15 0.31
CA ASP A 29 2.36 12.32 1.72
C ASP A 29 2.70 10.96 2.36
N ALA A 30 3.45 11.00 3.45
CA ALA A 30 4.00 9.79 4.07
C ALA A 30 2.90 8.80 4.51
N LYS A 31 1.77 9.31 5.04
CA LYS A 31 0.67 8.45 5.50
C LYS A 31 0.03 7.72 4.31
N THR A 32 -0.29 8.43 3.25
CA THR A 32 -0.84 7.86 2.03
C THR A 32 0.11 6.83 1.40
N ALA A 33 1.40 7.13 1.33
CA ALA A 33 2.39 6.20 0.80
C ALA A 33 2.45 4.88 1.60
N GLU A 34 2.41 4.95 2.93
CA GLU A 34 2.43 3.76 3.78
C GLU A 34 1.10 2.98 3.70
N PHE A 35 -0.05 3.64 3.55
CA PHE A 35 -1.33 2.95 3.31
C PHE A 35 -1.35 2.16 1.99
N ILE A 36 -0.82 2.73 0.90
CA ILE A 36 -0.74 2.00 -0.38
C ILE A 36 0.14 0.76 -0.23
N LYS A 37 1.31 0.89 0.42
CA LYS A 37 2.20 -0.25 0.67
C LYS A 37 1.52 -1.29 1.55
N PHE A 38 0.84 -0.87 2.62
CA PHE A 38 0.05 -1.75 3.48
C PHE A 38 -1.00 -2.54 2.70
N ALA A 39 -1.84 -1.85 1.91
CA ALA A 39 -2.91 -2.46 1.12
C ALA A 39 -2.37 -3.44 0.06
N VAL A 40 -1.27 -3.10 -0.61
CA VAL A 40 -0.61 -4.01 -1.57
C VAL A 40 -0.11 -5.26 -0.88
N ASN A 41 0.56 -5.14 0.27
CA ASN A 41 1.06 -6.28 1.03
C ASN A 41 -0.07 -7.18 1.55
N LEU A 42 -1.21 -6.61 1.97
CA LEU A 42 -2.41 -7.37 2.28
C LEU A 42 -2.95 -8.14 1.07
N ALA A 43 -3.11 -7.46 -0.07
CA ALA A 43 -3.69 -8.04 -1.28
C ALA A 43 -2.89 -9.24 -1.82
N ILE A 44 -1.57 -9.27 -1.58
CA ILE A 44 -0.68 -10.38 -2.00
C ILE A 44 -0.38 -11.38 -0.87
N GLY A 45 -0.91 -11.18 0.34
CA GLY A 45 -0.67 -12.06 1.49
C GLY A 45 0.72 -11.97 2.12
N HIS A 46 1.43 -10.85 1.96
CA HIS A 46 2.75 -10.65 2.54
C HIS A 46 2.67 -10.05 3.95
N GLU A 47 2.57 -10.92 4.96
CA GLU A 47 2.29 -10.55 6.35
C GLU A 47 3.31 -9.58 6.97
N HIS A 48 4.61 -9.85 6.81
CA HIS A 48 5.66 -9.01 7.41
C HIS A 48 5.63 -7.59 6.86
N GLY A 49 5.49 -7.45 5.53
CA GLY A 49 5.35 -6.15 4.88
C GLY A 49 4.09 -5.41 5.31
N ALA A 50 2.95 -6.11 5.44
CA ALA A 50 1.71 -5.50 5.92
C ALA A 50 1.87 -4.93 7.34
N LYS A 51 2.45 -5.70 8.27
CA LYS A 51 2.71 -5.22 9.64
C LYS A 51 3.64 -4.01 9.67
N LEU A 52 4.74 -4.07 8.92
CA LEU A 52 5.71 -2.97 8.83
C LEU A 52 5.06 -1.67 8.37
N HIS A 53 4.26 -1.72 7.31
CA HIS A 53 3.65 -0.53 6.72
C HIS A 53 2.47 -0.01 7.54
N LEU A 54 1.73 -0.89 8.22
CA LEU A 54 0.72 -0.49 9.21
C LEU A 54 1.34 0.30 10.36
N ASP A 55 2.45 -0.18 10.94
CA ASP A 55 3.13 0.50 12.04
C ASP A 55 3.67 1.87 11.61
N ARG A 56 4.16 1.99 10.37
CA ARG A 56 4.62 3.27 9.82
C ARG A 56 3.47 4.23 9.54
N ALA A 57 2.35 3.76 9.00
CA ALA A 57 1.16 4.59 8.81
C ALA A 57 0.64 5.15 10.14
N ARG A 58 0.61 4.33 11.21
CA ARG A 58 0.26 4.77 12.57
C ARG A 58 1.22 5.83 13.12
N LYS A 59 2.52 5.69 12.88
CA LYS A 59 3.52 6.73 13.22
C LYS A 59 3.29 8.04 12.46
N CYS A 60 2.66 7.99 11.29
CA CYS A 60 2.23 9.16 10.53
C CYS A 60 0.84 9.69 10.93
N GLY A 61 0.24 9.18 12.02
CA GLY A 61 -1.05 9.64 12.52
C GLY A 61 -2.27 9.01 11.84
N ALA A 62 -2.13 7.80 11.29
CA ALA A 62 -3.28 7.04 10.79
C ALA A 62 -4.27 6.72 11.91
N SER A 63 -5.57 6.95 11.64
CA SER A 63 -6.65 6.47 12.50
C SER A 63 -7.00 5.02 12.17
N GLU A 64 -7.64 4.32 13.12
CA GLU A 64 -8.10 2.94 12.85
C GLU A 64 -9.25 2.88 11.83
N ASP A 65 -10.04 3.96 11.68
CA ASP A 65 -11.04 4.07 10.61
C ASP A 65 -10.38 4.09 9.23
N GLU A 66 -9.31 4.87 9.06
CA GLU A 66 -8.52 4.90 7.82
C GLU A 66 -7.87 3.53 7.54
N VAL A 67 -7.34 2.86 8.58
CA VAL A 67 -6.79 1.50 8.46
C VAL A 67 -7.87 0.52 7.97
N THR A 68 -9.07 0.58 8.57
CA THR A 68 -10.18 -0.32 8.22
C THR A 68 -10.66 -0.08 6.79
N GLU A 69 -10.76 1.18 6.36
CA GLU A 69 -11.08 1.51 4.98
C GLU A 69 -10.02 0.99 4.00
N ALA A 70 -8.73 1.12 4.32
CA ALA A 70 -7.64 0.57 3.50
C ALA A 70 -7.74 -0.96 3.36
N VAL A 71 -8.12 -1.68 4.42
CA VAL A 71 -8.37 -3.13 4.36
C VAL A 71 -9.53 -3.45 3.42
N VAL A 72 -10.63 -2.70 3.49
CA VAL A 72 -11.78 -2.88 2.57
C VAL A 72 -11.35 -2.69 1.12
N TYR A 73 -10.52 -1.69 0.83
CA TYR A 73 -9.98 -1.50 -0.53
C TYR A 73 -9.07 -2.64 -0.97
N ALA A 74 -8.22 -3.17 -0.08
CA ALA A 74 -7.35 -4.30 -0.38
C ALA A 74 -8.13 -5.60 -0.71
N VAL A 75 -9.30 -5.81 -0.11
CA VAL A 75 -10.13 -7.02 -0.35
C VAL A 75 -10.86 -6.99 -1.71
N ARG A 76 -11.18 -5.80 -2.24
CA ARG A 76 -11.99 -5.66 -3.46
C ARG A 76 -11.42 -6.38 -4.69
N PRO A 77 -10.11 -6.32 -5.01
CA PRO A 77 -9.54 -7.08 -6.12
C PRO A 77 -9.69 -8.59 -5.95
N VAL A 78 -9.52 -9.11 -4.72
CA VAL A 78 -9.68 -10.54 -4.42
C VAL A 78 -11.13 -10.96 -4.64
N ALA A 79 -12.08 -10.20 -4.09
CA ALA A 79 -13.52 -10.46 -4.28
C ALA A 79 -13.93 -10.37 -5.76
N ALA A 80 -13.39 -9.41 -6.51
CA ALA A 80 -13.62 -9.27 -7.94
C ALA A 80 -13.13 -10.51 -8.72
N LYS A 81 -11.97 -11.05 -8.37
CA LYS A 81 -11.43 -12.28 -8.97
C LYS A 81 -12.36 -13.48 -8.75
N VAL A 82 -12.83 -13.68 -7.51
CA VAL A 82 -13.79 -14.76 -7.17
C VAL A 82 -15.09 -14.61 -7.96
N ARG A 83 -15.68 -13.41 -7.95
CA ARG A 83 -16.92 -13.12 -8.69
C ARG A 83 -16.78 -13.39 -10.19
N ASN A 84 -15.69 -12.92 -10.79
CA ASN A 84 -15.47 -13.07 -12.23
C ASN A 84 -15.27 -14.56 -12.60
N PHE A 85 -14.56 -15.31 -11.77
CA PHE A 85 -14.40 -16.76 -11.93
C PHE A 85 -15.73 -17.51 -11.80
N ALA A 86 -16.53 -17.19 -10.78
CA ALA A 86 -17.86 -17.78 -10.60
C ALA A 86 -18.78 -17.51 -11.80
N LYS A 87 -18.80 -16.28 -12.32
CA LYS A 87 -19.55 -15.94 -13.54
C LYS A 87 -19.14 -16.81 -14.74
N ALA A 88 -17.85 -17.07 -14.92
CA ALA A 88 -17.36 -17.88 -16.03
C ALA A 88 -17.77 -19.37 -15.93
N ILE A 89 -18.02 -19.88 -14.72
CA ILE A 89 -18.49 -21.24 -14.47
C ILE A 89 -20.02 -21.33 -14.60
N ILE A 90 -20.75 -20.41 -13.96
CA ILE A 90 -22.22 -20.46 -13.83
C ILE A 90 -22.93 -20.01 -15.11
N ALA A 91 -22.32 -19.15 -15.93
CA ALA A 91 -22.93 -18.69 -17.18
C ALA A 91 -22.86 -19.71 -18.34
N LYS A 92 -22.55 -20.97 -18.06
CA LYS A 92 -22.62 -22.11 -18.99
C LYS A 92 -23.84 -22.96 -18.67
#